data_AF-A0A3P7FAB0-F1
#
_entry.id   AF-A0A3P7FAB0-F1
#
_cell.length_a   1.000
_cell.length_b   1.000
_cell.length_c   1.000
_cell.angle_alpha   90.00
_cell.angle_beta   90.00
_cell.angle_gamma   90.00
#
_symmetry.space_group_name_H-M   'P 1'
#
loop_
_entity.id
_entity.type
_entity.pdbx_description
1 polymer ?
#
loop_
_entity_poly.entity_id
_entity_poly.type
_entity_poly.pdbx_seq_one_letter_code
_entity_poly.pdbx_strand_id
1 'polypeptide(L)'
;MYTLGAGIWERLRRKSNYYIVIVGLDNAGKTTFLEQIKSRFIKNYQMLNPLKITSTVGLNGRISAGTIVLGSVRLSFWDLGGQEELQSLWHKYFEDSQALIFVVDSCDSDRFPEVSEAFKLIMNSEAVQKMPVLVACNKNDIEECTGTEIIRVLTTDDRHMGDLALIPISALQGLNIDRCMRWLCTVLTRNHSATDLS
;
A
#
# COMPACT_ATOMS: atom_id res chain seq x y z
N MET A 1 34.02 13.74 -27.03
CA MET A 1 32.70 14.40 -26.89
C MET A 1 31.56 13.38 -26.91
N TYR A 2 31.57 12.36 -26.04
CA TYR A 2 30.52 11.31 -26.01
C TYR A 2 29.86 11.14 -24.62
N THR A 3 30.29 11.89 -23.61
CA THR A 3 29.89 11.68 -22.21
C THR A 3 28.53 12.29 -21.86
N LEU A 4 28.08 13.32 -22.57
CA LEU A 4 26.80 13.98 -22.30
C LEU A 4 25.59 13.14 -22.75
N GLY A 5 25.72 12.41 -23.88
CA GLY A 5 24.67 11.54 -24.39
C GLY A 5 24.43 10.30 -23.52
N ALA A 6 25.51 9.72 -22.98
CA ALA A 6 25.44 8.56 -22.09
C ALA A 6 24.72 8.91 -20.78
N GLY A 7 25.00 10.07 -20.17
CA GLY A 7 24.35 10.49 -18.93
C GLY A 7 22.85 10.75 -19.07
N ILE A 8 22.41 11.32 -20.20
CA ILE A 8 20.97 11.49 -20.50
C ILE A 8 20.31 10.13 -20.73
N TRP A 9 20.98 9.23 -21.46
CA TRP A 9 20.48 7.88 -21.73
C TRP A 9 20.39 7.01 -20.47
N GLU A 10 21.36 7.12 -19.56
CA GLU A 10 21.34 6.44 -18.26
C GLU A 10 20.28 7.01 -17.33
N ARG A 11 20.09 8.34 -17.32
CA ARG A 11 19.04 9.00 -16.54
C ARG A 11 17.65 8.63 -17.04
N LEU A 12 17.47 8.45 -18.35
CA LEU A 12 16.24 7.92 -18.98
C LEU A 12 16.03 6.42 -18.72
N ARG A 13 17.09 5.64 -18.49
CA ARG A 13 17.02 4.21 -18.16
C ARG A 13 16.86 3.92 -16.68
N ARG A 14 17.04 4.90 -15.79
CA ARG A 14 16.93 4.71 -14.35
C ARG A 14 15.47 4.46 -14.00
N LYS A 15 15.14 3.20 -13.69
CA LYS A 15 13.82 2.83 -13.16
C LYS A 15 13.57 3.62 -11.88
N SER A 16 12.46 4.36 -11.82
CA SER A 16 12.08 5.08 -10.61
C SER A 16 11.68 4.06 -9.55
N ASN A 17 12.42 4.07 -8.44
CA ASN A 17 12.14 3.23 -7.27
C ASN A 17 11.19 3.99 -6.36
N TYR A 18 10.05 3.39 -6.03
CA TYR A 18 9.08 3.93 -5.09
C TYR A 18 8.89 2.97 -3.94
N TYR A 19 8.85 3.51 -2.73
CA TYR A 19 8.52 2.82 -1.49
C TYR A 19 7.05 3.04 -1.18
N ILE A 20 6.37 1.94 -0.87
CA ILE A 20 4.96 1.91 -0.52
C ILE A 20 4.83 1.28 0.86
N VAL A 21 4.18 1.98 1.78
CA VAL A 21 3.91 1.45 3.11
C VAL A 21 2.53 0.80 3.16
N ILE A 22 2.43 -0.39 3.76
CA ILE A 22 1.17 -1.10 3.98
C ILE A 22 0.88 -1.09 5.49
N VAL A 23 -0.25 -0.49 5.84
CA VAL A 23 -0.73 -0.31 7.22
C VAL A 23 -2.20 -0.68 7.33
N GLY A 24 -2.71 -0.75 8.56
CA GLY A 24 -4.06 -1.23 8.88
C GLY A 24 -4.05 -2.10 10.13
N LEU A 25 -5.24 -2.34 10.69
CA LEU A 25 -5.40 -3.13 11.92
C LEU A 25 -4.85 -4.55 11.76
N ASP A 26 -4.55 -5.20 12.88
CA ASP A 26 -4.22 -6.61 12.90
C ASP A 26 -5.36 -7.46 12.31
N ASN A 27 -5.02 -8.60 11.72
CA ASN A 27 -5.95 -9.48 11.01
C ASN A 27 -6.69 -8.87 9.78
N ALA A 28 -6.40 -7.62 9.39
CA ALA A 28 -6.98 -7.01 8.18
C ALA A 28 -6.52 -7.70 6.87
N GLY A 29 -5.44 -8.48 6.91
CA GLY A 29 -4.91 -9.23 5.76
C GLY A 29 -3.80 -8.53 4.98
N LYS A 30 -3.07 -7.59 5.61
CA LYS A 30 -1.92 -6.86 5.01
C LYS A 30 -0.86 -7.78 4.41
N THR A 31 -0.35 -8.72 5.19
CA THR A 31 0.69 -9.66 4.74
C THR A 31 0.16 -10.56 3.62
N THR A 32 -1.08 -11.05 3.72
CA THR A 32 -1.74 -11.82 2.66
C THR A 32 -1.87 -11.01 1.37
N PHE A 33 -2.25 -9.74 1.47
CA PHE A 33 -2.34 -8.83 0.33
C PHE A 33 -0.97 -8.64 -0.35
N LEU A 34 0.08 -8.44 0.43
CA LEU A 34 1.45 -8.33 -0.09
C LEU A 34 1.93 -9.62 -0.74
N GLU A 35 1.68 -10.78 -0.13
CA GLU A 35 2.01 -12.09 -0.71
C GLU A 35 1.27 -12.34 -2.02
N GLN A 36 0.01 -11.91 -2.11
CA GLN A 36 -0.78 -12.01 -3.34
C GLN A 36 -0.25 -11.10 -4.45
N ILE A 37 0.15 -9.88 -4.09
CA ILE A 37 0.85 -8.96 -4.98
C ILE A 37 2.15 -9.60 -5.51
N LYS A 38 2.99 -10.18 -4.64
CA LYS A 38 4.22 -10.87 -5.07
C LYS A 38 3.92 -12.04 -5.99
N SER A 39 2.95 -12.88 -5.66
CA SER A 39 2.57 -14.04 -6.48
C SER A 39 2.08 -13.65 -7.88
N ARG A 40 1.43 -12.49 -8.03
CA ARG A 40 0.90 -12.03 -9.32
C ARG A 40 1.96 -11.37 -10.21
N PHE A 41 2.95 -10.69 -9.62
CA PHE A 41 3.86 -9.84 -10.37
C PHE A 41 5.32 -10.31 -10.37
N ILE A 42 5.71 -11.23 -9.49
CA ILE A 42 7.05 -11.83 -9.48
C ILE A 42 6.98 -13.18 -10.17
N LYS A 43 7.68 -13.31 -11.31
CA LYS A 43 7.78 -14.59 -12.04
C LYS A 43 8.42 -15.65 -11.13
N ASN A 44 7.84 -16.85 -11.10
CA ASN A 44 8.28 -17.99 -10.29
C ASN A 44 8.21 -17.79 -8.76
N TYR A 45 7.42 -16.81 -8.28
CA TYR A 45 7.17 -16.69 -6.85
C TYR A 45 6.11 -17.71 -6.42
N GLN A 46 6.50 -18.60 -5.50
CA GLN A 46 5.55 -19.49 -4.83
C GLN A 46 4.95 -18.73 -3.64
N MET A 47 3.65 -18.46 -3.70
CA MET A 47 2.94 -17.84 -2.60
C MET A 47 3.11 -18.68 -1.34
N LEU A 48 3.45 -18.02 -0.22
CA LEU A 48 3.41 -18.71 1.07
C LEU A 48 1.97 -19.15 1.35
N ASN A 49 1.79 -20.38 1.84
CA ASN A 49 0.47 -20.86 2.22
C ASN A 49 -0.17 -19.83 3.19
N PRO A 50 -1.38 -19.30 2.91
CA PRO A 50 -2.02 -18.30 3.76
C PRO A 50 -2.09 -18.72 5.23
N LEU A 51 -2.22 -20.03 5.50
CA LEU A 51 -2.26 -20.60 6.85
C LEU A 51 -0.92 -20.50 7.60
N LYS A 52 0.19 -20.26 6.89
CA LYS A 52 1.52 -20.07 7.47
C LYS A 52 1.90 -18.60 7.64
N ILE A 53 1.02 -17.67 7.26
CA ILE A 53 1.25 -16.24 7.43
C ILE A 53 0.94 -15.89 8.89
N THR A 54 1.99 -15.76 9.70
CA THR A 54 1.90 -15.32 11.11
C THR A 54 2.02 -13.80 11.21
N SER A 55 1.44 -13.20 12.25
CA SER A 55 1.50 -11.75 12.52
C SER A 55 2.91 -11.17 12.39
N THR A 56 3.07 -10.10 11.58
CA THR A 56 4.36 -9.42 11.39
C THR A 56 4.76 -8.68 12.68
N VAL A 57 5.70 -9.26 13.44
CA VAL A 57 6.31 -8.61 14.61
C VAL A 57 7.39 -7.64 14.13
N GLY A 58 7.13 -6.33 14.23
CA GLY A 58 8.02 -5.28 13.74
C GLY A 58 9.12 -4.94 14.75
N LEU A 59 10.36 -5.41 14.52
CA LEU A 59 11.56 -4.61 14.77
C LEU A 59 12.84 -5.16 14.08
N ASN A 60 13.04 -6.47 13.89
CA ASN A 60 14.33 -7.02 13.41
C ASN A 60 14.27 -8.48 12.86
N GLY A 61 13.49 -8.79 11.81
CA GLY A 61 13.48 -10.21 11.37
C GLY A 61 12.93 -10.62 10.01
N ARG A 62 12.12 -9.80 9.33
CA ARG A 62 11.73 -9.95 7.91
C ARG A 62 10.82 -8.79 7.51
N ILE A 63 11.40 -7.67 7.08
CA ILE A 63 10.65 -6.78 6.18
C ILE A 63 10.46 -7.61 4.92
N SER A 64 9.22 -7.98 4.61
CA SER A 64 8.92 -8.80 3.43
C SER A 64 8.96 -7.90 2.19
N ALA A 65 10.11 -7.29 1.90
CA ALA A 65 10.30 -6.35 0.81
C ALA A 65 10.03 -7.05 -0.52
N GLY A 66 8.82 -6.86 -1.06
CA GLY A 66 8.49 -7.25 -2.43
C GLY A 66 8.97 -6.16 -3.35
N THR A 67 9.92 -6.45 -4.24
CA THR A 67 10.27 -5.55 -5.33
C THR A 67 9.53 -5.99 -6.58
N ILE A 68 8.57 -5.19 -7.04
CA ILE A 68 7.81 -5.46 -8.26
C ILE A 68 8.21 -4.47 -9.32
N VAL A 69 8.51 -4.99 -10.52
CA VAL A 69 8.84 -4.18 -11.69
C VAL A 69 7.64 -4.17 -12.61
N LEU A 70 6.91 -3.05 -12.62
CA LEU A 70 5.81 -2.78 -13.55
C LEU A 70 6.27 -1.75 -14.57
N GLY A 71 6.66 -2.23 -15.76
CA GLY A 71 7.23 -1.38 -16.81
C GLY A 71 8.53 -0.70 -16.38
N SER A 72 8.52 0.64 -16.36
CA SER A 72 9.64 1.49 -15.92
C SER A 72 9.69 1.73 -14.40
N VAL A 73 8.68 1.26 -13.66
CA VAL A 73 8.51 1.54 -12.23
C VAL A 73 8.95 0.34 -11.40
N ARG A 74 9.72 0.58 -10.33
CA ARG A 74 10.07 -0.41 -9.31
C ARG A 74 9.35 -0.04 -8.01
N LEU A 75 8.47 -0.90 -7.52
CA LEU A 75 7.72 -0.72 -6.29
C LEU A 75 8.30 -1.61 -5.19
N SER A 76 8.60 -1.04 -4.03
CA SER A 76 9.13 -1.70 -2.85
C SER A 76 8.14 -1.54 -1.69
N PHE A 77 7.60 -2.65 -1.20
CA PHE A 77 6.57 -2.63 -0.16
C PHE A 77 7.13 -2.84 1.25
N TRP A 78 6.66 -2.05 2.20
CA TRP A 78 6.93 -2.16 3.63
C TRP A 78 5.65 -2.60 4.35
N ASP A 79 5.56 -3.89 4.70
CA ASP A 79 4.45 -4.42 5.52
C ASP A 79 4.72 -4.14 6.99
N LEU A 80 3.91 -3.27 7.60
CA LEU A 80 4.00 -2.94 9.01
C LEU A 80 2.99 -3.75 9.82
N GLY A 81 3.37 -4.17 11.03
CA GLY A 81 2.46 -4.83 11.95
C GLY A 81 1.27 -3.94 12.32
N GLY A 82 0.08 -4.54 12.43
CA GLY A 82 -1.16 -3.83 12.76
C GLY A 82 -1.51 -3.79 14.24
N GLN A 83 -0.71 -4.45 15.08
CA GLN A 83 -0.90 -4.46 16.53
C GLN A 83 -0.77 -3.03 17.06
N GLU A 84 -1.59 -2.68 18.05
CA GLU A 84 -1.66 -1.33 18.63
C GLU A 84 -0.27 -0.81 19.04
N GLU A 85 0.56 -1.67 19.63
CA GLU A 85 1.91 -1.32 20.08
C GLU A 85 2.84 -0.92 18.91
N LEU A 86 2.59 -1.48 17.72
CA LEU A 86 3.35 -1.23 16.50
C LEU A 86 2.84 -0.03 15.70
N GLN A 87 1.62 0.47 15.96
CA GLN A 87 1.06 1.62 15.24
C GLN A 87 1.88 2.89 15.46
N SER A 88 2.47 3.01 16.65
CA SER A 88 3.42 4.08 16.99
C SER A 88 4.64 4.11 16.07
N LEU A 89 4.99 3.04 15.35
CA LEU A 89 6.14 3.03 14.44
C LEU A 89 5.78 3.45 13.01
N TRP A 90 4.50 3.51 12.65
CA TRP A 90 4.07 3.81 11.29
C TRP A 90 4.61 5.15 10.78
N HIS A 91 4.61 6.18 11.64
CA HIS A 91 5.08 7.52 11.28
C HIS A 91 6.53 7.54 10.77
N LYS A 92 7.40 6.64 11.26
CA LYS A 92 8.81 6.57 10.86
C LYS A 92 9.01 6.16 9.41
N TYR A 93 8.02 5.50 8.81
CA TYR A 93 8.10 5.02 7.44
C TYR A 93 7.38 5.95 6.44
N PHE A 94 6.61 6.92 6.92
CA PHE A 94 5.84 7.80 6.05
C PHE A 94 6.72 8.77 5.26
N GLU A 95 7.77 9.32 5.88
CA GLU A 95 8.68 10.28 5.21
C GLU A 95 9.45 9.65 4.04
N ASP A 96 9.80 8.37 4.15
CA ASP A 96 10.54 7.64 3.10
C ASP A 96 9.61 7.02 2.03
N SER A 97 8.29 7.08 2.23
CA SER A 97 7.29 6.45 1.36
C SER A 97 6.67 7.44 0.37
N GLN A 98 6.38 6.98 -0.84
CA GLN A 98 5.72 7.78 -1.88
C GLN A 98 4.24 7.46 -2.04
N ALA A 99 3.75 6.38 -1.42
CA ALA A 99 2.34 6.07 -1.32
C ALA A 99 2.06 5.19 -0.09
N LEU A 100 0.82 5.23 0.39
CA LEU A 100 0.33 4.44 1.51
C LEU A 100 -0.83 3.55 1.08
N ILE A 101 -0.83 2.31 1.55
CA ILE A 101 -1.95 1.38 1.43
C ILE A 101 -2.50 1.11 2.82
N PHE A 102 -3.76 1.47 3.03
CA PHE A 102 -4.50 1.19 4.25
C PHE A 102 -5.44 0.00 3.99
N VAL A 103 -5.13 -1.16 4.58
CA VAL A 103 -5.93 -2.37 4.42
C VAL A 103 -6.96 -2.45 5.54
N VAL A 104 -8.22 -2.59 5.17
CA VAL A 104 -9.36 -2.67 6.10
C VAL A 104 -10.05 -4.02 5.93
N ASP A 105 -10.41 -4.67 7.03
CA ASP A 105 -11.31 -5.83 6.97
C ASP A 105 -12.75 -5.36 6.77
N SER A 106 -13.37 -5.70 5.64
CA SER A 106 -14.75 -5.27 5.36
C SER A 106 -15.80 -6.09 6.12
N CYS A 107 -15.42 -7.23 6.71
CA CYS A 107 -16.35 -8.12 7.42
C CYS A 107 -16.41 -7.85 8.92
N ASP A 108 -15.49 -7.04 9.45
CA ASP A 108 -15.31 -6.85 10.88
C ASP A 108 -15.87 -5.48 11.32
N SER A 109 -17.19 -5.37 11.29
CA SER A 109 -17.91 -4.13 11.63
C SER A 109 -17.68 -3.68 13.07
N ASP A 110 -17.39 -4.61 13.97
CA ASP A 110 -17.18 -4.31 15.39
C ASP A 110 -15.92 -3.46 15.61
N ARG A 111 -14.91 -3.62 14.75
CA ARG A 111 -13.65 -2.85 14.80
C ARG A 111 -13.65 -1.59 13.93
N PHE A 112 -14.78 -1.22 13.32
CA PHE A 112 -14.88 0.01 12.52
C PHE A 112 -14.52 1.30 13.27
N PRO A 113 -14.86 1.47 14.57
CA PRO A 113 -14.36 2.60 15.36
C PRO A 113 -12.82 2.65 15.40
N GLU A 114 -12.16 1.52 15.65
CA GLU A 114 -10.69 1.41 15.67
C GLU A 114 -10.08 1.71 14.28
N VAL A 115 -10.74 1.27 13.20
CA VAL A 115 -10.33 1.60 11.82
C VAL A 115 -10.34 3.11 11.61
N SER A 116 -11.38 3.81 12.08
CA SER A 116 -11.46 5.27 11.96
C SER A 116 -10.38 5.98 12.77
N GLU A 117 -10.11 5.52 13.99
CA GLU A 117 -9.06 6.08 14.85
C GLU A 117 -7.67 5.87 14.23
N ALA A 118 -7.38 4.66 13.75
CA ALA A 118 -6.12 4.35 13.07
C ALA A 118 -5.94 5.18 11.80
N PHE A 119 -7.01 5.37 11.01
CA PHE A 119 -6.96 6.21 9.82
C PHE A 119 -6.70 7.68 10.15
N LYS A 120 -7.36 8.23 11.18
CA LYS A 120 -7.10 9.59 11.67
C LYS A 120 -5.67 9.76 12.17
N LEU A 121 -5.13 8.75 12.88
CA LEU A 121 -3.74 8.74 13.33
C LEU A 121 -2.77 8.83 12.15
N ILE A 122 -3.01 8.02 11.11
CA ILE A 122 -2.23 8.05 9.85
C ILE A 122 -2.31 9.44 9.20
N MET A 123 -3.52 10.00 9.07
CA MET A 123 -3.75 11.30 8.45
C MET A 123 -3.18 12.47 9.25
N ASN A 124 -2.86 12.32 10.53
CA ASN A 124 -2.19 13.39 11.27
C ASN A 124 -0.74 13.63 10.82
N SER A 125 -0.14 12.75 10.02
CA SER A 125 1.18 12.97 9.43
C SER A 125 1.12 13.89 8.22
N GLU A 126 1.92 14.96 8.22
CA GLU A 126 2.04 15.88 7.09
C GLU A 126 2.51 15.18 5.80
N ALA A 127 3.37 14.16 5.94
CA ALA A 127 3.81 13.37 4.79
C ALA A 127 2.63 12.65 4.13
N VAL A 128 1.71 12.11 4.93
CA VAL A 128 0.56 11.35 4.43
C VAL A 128 -0.43 12.27 3.72
N GLN A 129 -0.68 13.45 4.28
CA GLN A 129 -1.59 14.46 3.73
C GLN A 129 -1.32 14.83 2.26
N LYS A 130 -0.07 14.66 1.79
CA LYS A 130 0.35 15.00 0.42
C LYS A 130 0.56 13.77 -0.48
N MET A 131 0.63 12.56 0.08
CA MET A 131 0.93 11.35 -0.70
C MET A 131 -0.35 10.64 -1.17
N PRO A 132 -0.31 9.85 -2.25
CA PRO A 132 -1.40 8.96 -2.62
C PRO A 132 -1.71 7.91 -1.53
N VAL A 133 -2.99 7.77 -1.19
CA VAL A 133 -3.51 6.80 -0.21
C VAL A 133 -4.50 5.86 -0.89
N LEU A 134 -4.22 4.55 -0.83
CA LEU A 134 -5.13 3.50 -1.27
C LEU A 134 -5.77 2.81 -0.07
N VAL A 135 -7.09 2.91 0.04
CA VAL A 135 -7.89 2.12 0.98
C VAL A 135 -8.28 0.81 0.30
N ALA A 136 -7.70 -0.29 0.77
CA ALA A 136 -7.95 -1.62 0.26
C ALA A 136 -8.96 -2.34 1.18
N CYS A 137 -10.23 -2.36 0.77
CA CYS A 137 -11.29 -3.02 1.53
C CYS A 137 -11.20 -4.52 1.29
N ASN A 138 -10.59 -5.25 2.22
CA ASN A 138 -10.31 -6.67 2.11
C ASN A 138 -11.52 -7.53 2.53
N LYS A 139 -11.46 -8.82 2.15
CA LYS A 139 -12.46 -9.85 2.43
C LYS A 139 -13.83 -9.61 1.77
N ASN A 140 -13.85 -8.90 0.65
CA ASN A 140 -15.07 -8.72 -0.17
C ASN A 140 -15.50 -10.02 -0.90
N ASP A 141 -14.81 -11.13 -0.67
CA ASP A 141 -15.25 -12.47 -1.08
C ASP A 141 -16.29 -13.10 -0.14
N ILE A 142 -16.54 -12.51 1.03
CA ILE A 142 -17.51 -13.00 2.02
C ILE A 142 -18.84 -12.27 1.79
N GLU A 143 -19.94 -13.02 1.62
CA GLU A 143 -21.27 -12.47 1.29
C GLU A 143 -21.83 -11.52 2.37
N GLU A 144 -21.41 -11.71 3.62
CA GLU A 144 -21.88 -10.95 4.79
C GLU A 144 -21.05 -9.68 5.08
N CYS A 145 -20.13 -9.32 4.18
CA CYS A 145 -19.26 -8.16 4.40
C CYS A 145 -20.05 -6.84 4.44
N THR A 146 -19.67 -5.96 5.36
CA THR A 146 -20.28 -4.63 5.47
C THR A 146 -19.87 -3.79 4.27
N GLY A 147 -20.85 -3.12 3.66
CA GLY A 147 -20.68 -2.41 2.40
C GLY A 147 -19.54 -1.39 2.41
N THR A 148 -18.88 -1.24 1.26
CA THR A 148 -17.79 -0.28 1.00
C THR A 148 -18.12 1.16 1.37
N GLU A 149 -19.41 1.50 1.42
CA GLU A 149 -19.92 2.84 1.76
C GLU A 149 -19.56 3.29 3.18
N ILE A 150 -19.65 2.39 4.17
CA ILE A 150 -19.31 2.76 5.55
C ILE A 150 -17.80 2.99 5.66
N ILE A 151 -16.98 2.11 5.08
CA ILE A 151 -15.53 2.26 5.08
C ILE A 151 -15.13 3.58 4.38
N ARG A 152 -15.82 3.97 3.31
CA ARG A 152 -15.60 5.26 2.63
C ARG A 152 -15.77 6.43 3.58
N VAL A 153 -16.82 6.42 4.40
CA VAL A 153 -17.07 7.48 5.40
C VAL A 153 -15.98 7.46 6.49
N LEU A 154 -15.59 6.28 6.96
CA LEU A 154 -14.57 6.14 8.02
C LEU A 154 -13.15 6.54 7.55
N THR A 155 -12.88 6.46 6.25
CA THR A 155 -11.58 6.71 5.63
C THR A 155 -11.55 7.99 4.79
N THR A 156 -12.34 8.99 5.17
CA THR A 156 -12.30 10.34 4.58
C THR A 156 -11.61 11.31 5.53
N ASP A 157 -10.79 12.20 5.00
CA ASP A 157 -10.20 13.33 5.72
C ASP A 157 -10.16 14.56 4.78
N ASP A 158 -10.89 15.61 5.13
CA ASP A 158 -11.03 16.82 4.30
C ASP A 158 -9.71 17.60 4.14
N ARG A 159 -8.71 17.32 4.99
CA ARG A 159 -7.38 17.94 4.91
C ARG A 159 -6.52 17.32 3.82
N HIS A 160 -6.83 16.08 3.40
CA HIS A 160 -5.99 15.29 2.50
C HIS A 160 -5.94 15.89 1.11
N MET A 161 -4.75 16.30 0.68
CA MET A 161 -4.51 16.92 -0.63
C MET A 161 -4.07 15.90 -1.69
N GLY A 162 -3.62 14.71 -1.26
CA GLY A 162 -3.19 13.64 -2.16
C GLY A 162 -4.35 12.89 -2.82
N ASP A 163 -4.04 12.01 -3.76
CA ASP A 163 -5.04 11.08 -4.30
C ASP A 163 -5.52 10.12 -3.22
N LEU A 164 -6.84 9.89 -3.16
CA LEU A 164 -7.45 8.89 -2.30
C LEU A 164 -8.33 7.97 -3.15
N ALA A 165 -8.09 6.67 -3.09
CA ALA A 165 -8.94 5.68 -3.72
C ALA A 165 -9.36 4.61 -2.73
N LEU A 166 -10.59 4.12 -2.89
CA LEU A 166 -11.11 2.97 -2.18
C LEU A 166 -11.39 1.85 -3.19
N ILE A 167 -10.80 0.68 -2.96
CA ILE A 167 -10.95 -0.48 -3.85
C ILE A 167 -11.33 -1.71 -3.02
N PRO A 168 -12.48 -2.35 -3.28
CA PRO A 168 -12.80 -3.65 -2.70
C PRO A 168 -11.89 -4.71 -3.29
N ILE A 169 -11.28 -5.53 -2.44
CA ILE A 169 -10.35 -6.58 -2.82
C ILE A 169 -10.67 -7.89 -2.07
N SER A 170 -10.12 -8.98 -2.60
CA SER A 170 -9.92 -10.22 -1.85
C SER A 170 -8.46 -10.57 -1.92
N ALA A 171 -7.74 -10.42 -0.81
CA ALA A 171 -6.34 -10.83 -0.72
C ALA A 171 -6.18 -12.34 -0.94
N LEU A 172 -7.18 -13.15 -0.55
CA LEU A 172 -7.16 -14.59 -0.69
C LEU A 172 -7.40 -15.03 -2.14
N GLN A 173 -8.42 -14.48 -2.81
CA GLN A 173 -8.77 -14.86 -4.19
C GLN A 173 -7.97 -14.06 -5.25
N GLY A 174 -7.36 -12.95 -4.87
CA GLY A 174 -6.69 -12.02 -5.77
C GLY A 174 -7.63 -11.07 -6.52
N LEU A 175 -8.86 -10.90 -6.05
CA LEU A 175 -9.82 -9.96 -6.64
C LEU A 175 -9.27 -8.53 -6.53
N ASN A 176 -9.26 -7.80 -7.65
CA ASN A 176 -8.88 -6.39 -7.78
C ASN A 176 -7.44 -6.04 -7.34
N ILE A 177 -6.55 -7.03 -7.16
CA ILE A 177 -5.14 -6.77 -6.86
C ILE A 177 -4.45 -6.04 -8.03
N ASP A 178 -4.75 -6.43 -9.27
CA ASP A 178 -4.24 -5.74 -10.46
C ASP A 178 -4.76 -4.30 -10.55
N ARG A 179 -6.01 -4.06 -10.14
CA ARG A 179 -6.62 -2.72 -10.12
C ARG A 179 -5.91 -1.82 -9.11
N CYS A 180 -5.61 -2.33 -7.92
CA CYS A 180 -4.83 -1.62 -6.90
C CYS A 180 -3.45 -1.22 -7.44
N MET A 181 -2.74 -2.17 -8.05
CA MET A 181 -1.40 -1.94 -8.59
C MET A 181 -1.41 -0.98 -9.78
N ARG A 182 -2.41 -1.07 -10.66
CA ARG A 182 -2.58 -0.14 -11.78
C ARG A 182 -2.83 1.27 -11.27
N TRP A 183 -3.72 1.44 -10.29
CA TRP A 183 -3.97 2.74 -9.66
C TRP A 183 -2.70 3.34 -9.06
N LEU A 184 -1.97 2.56 -8.25
CA LEU A 184 -0.69 2.97 -7.65
C LEU A 184 0.32 3.41 -8.71
N CYS A 185 0.49 2.63 -9.78
CA CYS A 185 1.38 3.01 -10.88
C CYS A 185 0.93 4.31 -11.55
N THR A 186 -0.36 4.49 -11.79
CA THR A 186 -0.89 5.72 -12.42
C THR A 186 -0.63 6.94 -11.56
N VAL A 187 -0.93 6.91 -10.25
CA VAL A 187 -0.73 8.07 -9.37
C VAL A 187 0.75 8.37 -9.16
N LEU A 188 1.60 7.35 -8.98
CA LEU A 188 3.03 7.54 -8.78
C LEU A 188 3.73 8.10 -10.04
N THR A 189 3.37 7.61 -11.23
CA THR A 189 3.92 8.12 -12.49
C THR A 189 3.43 9.54 -12.80
N ARG A 190 2.18 9.86 -12.45
CA ARG A 190 1.64 11.22 -12.61
C ARG A 190 2.38 12.21 -11.71
N ASN A 191 2.61 11.87 -10.45
CA ASN A 191 3.29 12.74 -9.49
C ASN A 191 4.77 12.94 -9.84
N HIS A 192 5.43 11.94 -10.44
CA HIS A 192 6.79 12.07 -10.95
C HIS A 192 6.87 13.05 -12.13
N SER A 193 5.94 12.95 -13.09
CA SER A 193 5.89 13.87 -14.24
C SER A 193 5.61 15.32 -13.81
N ALA A 194 4.82 15.54 -12.75
CA ALA A 194 4.58 16.87 -12.22
C ALA A 194 5.83 17.48 -11.56
N THR A 195 6.66 16.66 -10.91
CA THR A 195 7.90 17.09 -10.25
C THR A 195 9.02 17.38 -11.25
N ASP A 196 9.08 16.66 -12.38
CA ASP A 196 10.07 16.91 -13.43
C ASP A 196 9.80 18.19 -14.25
N LEU A 197 8.61 18.78 -14.11
CA LEU A 197 8.18 19.99 -14.85
C LEU A 197 8.26 21.29 -14.00
N SER A 198 8.61 21.20 -12.72
CA SER A 198 8.84 22.32 -11.79
C SER A 198 10.32 22.57 -11.56
#